data_AF-A0A482WAU3-F1
#
_entry.id   AF-A0A482WAU3-F1
#
_cell.length_a   1.000
_cell.length_b   1.000
_cell.length_c   1.000
_cell.angle_alpha   90.00
_cell.angle_beta   90.00
_cell.angle_gamma   90.00
#
_symmetry.space_group_name_H-M   'P 1'
#
loop_
_entity.id
_entity.type
_entity.pdbx_description
1 polymer ?
#
loop_
_entity_poly.entity_id
_entity_poly.type
_entity_poly.pdbx_seq_one_letter_code
_entity_poly.pdbx_strand_id
1 'polypeptide(L)'
;MHLTNTQTATGTAASPEGSSVINDTYTKMTSDILAERTLNDFLSEHPGELIRTGSPLFVCTVLPPHWRSNKTLPVAFKVVALGDIGDGTVVTVKAGNDENYCAELRNSTAVMKNQVAKFNDLRFVGRSGRGYVNVGNHI
;
A
#
# COMPACT_ATOMS: atom_id res chain seq x y z
N MET A 1 -19.83 -15.96 -73.07
CA MET A 1 -18.78 -15.09 -72.48
C MET A 1 -19.46 -14.17 -71.48
N HIS A 2 -18.96 -14.14 -70.25
CA HIS A 2 -19.64 -13.78 -69.01
C HIS A 2 -20.01 -12.28 -68.89
N LEU A 3 -21.17 -11.99 -68.27
CA LEU A 3 -21.43 -10.74 -67.57
C LEU A 3 -22.16 -11.07 -66.25
N THR A 4 -21.52 -10.75 -65.13
CA THR A 4 -21.95 -10.96 -63.74
C THR A 4 -22.79 -9.79 -63.24
N ASN A 5 -23.90 -10.08 -62.57
CA ASN A 5 -24.44 -9.21 -61.52
C ASN A 5 -25.29 -10.01 -60.52
N THR A 6 -24.88 -10.07 -59.26
CA THR A 6 -25.76 -10.43 -58.13
C THR A 6 -25.21 -9.80 -56.85
N GLN A 7 -26.12 -9.25 -56.04
CA GLN A 7 -25.91 -8.44 -54.84
C GLN A 7 -26.23 -9.27 -53.58
N THR A 8 -25.83 -8.79 -52.39
CA THR A 8 -26.06 -9.23 -50.97
C THR A 8 -24.86 -9.95 -50.31
N ALA A 9 -24.46 -9.76 -49.05
CA ALA A 9 -24.75 -8.80 -47.97
C ALA A 9 -23.70 -8.99 -46.83
N THR A 10 -23.70 -8.10 -45.82
CA THR A 10 -23.05 -8.20 -44.48
C THR A 10 -21.53 -8.00 -44.47
N GLY A 11 -20.90 -7.17 -43.63
CA GLY A 11 -21.29 -6.63 -42.34
C GLY A 11 -20.10 -6.81 -41.39
N THR A 12 -18.96 -6.14 -41.64
CA THR A 12 -17.80 -6.22 -40.76
C THR A 12 -17.97 -5.19 -39.64
N ALA A 13 -18.43 -5.66 -38.49
CA ALA A 13 -18.55 -4.88 -37.27
C ALA A 13 -17.18 -4.36 -36.84
N ALA A 14 -17.11 -3.05 -36.61
CA ALA A 14 -16.01 -2.39 -35.95
C ALA A 14 -15.82 -2.94 -34.53
N SER A 15 -14.59 -3.29 -34.18
CA SER A 15 -14.18 -3.55 -32.80
C SER A 15 -14.41 -2.29 -31.96
N PRO A 16 -15.12 -2.35 -30.82
CA PRO A 16 -15.26 -1.19 -29.94
C PRO A 16 -14.06 -1.14 -29.00
N GLU A 17 -13.09 -0.26 -29.28
CA GLU A 17 -11.96 0.06 -28.38
C GLU A 17 -12.35 0.99 -27.21
N GLY A 18 -13.62 1.04 -26.80
CA GLY A 18 -14.14 2.10 -25.91
C GLY A 18 -14.67 1.67 -24.53
N SER A 19 -14.69 0.38 -24.20
CA SER A 19 -15.45 -0.14 -23.04
C SER A 19 -14.62 -0.51 -21.80
N SER A 20 -13.28 -0.48 -21.87
CA SER A 20 -12.41 -0.86 -20.75
C SER A 20 -12.38 0.21 -19.65
N VAL A 21 -12.14 1.47 -20.00
CA VAL A 21 -11.84 2.56 -19.05
C VAL A 21 -12.95 2.80 -18.03
N ILE A 22 -14.21 2.69 -18.46
CA ILE A 22 -15.37 2.93 -17.58
C ILE A 22 -15.52 1.77 -16.60
N ASN A 23 -15.41 0.52 -17.06
CA ASN A 23 -15.49 -0.67 -16.20
C ASN A 23 -14.31 -0.74 -15.23
N ASP A 24 -13.10 -0.37 -15.68
CA ASP A 24 -11.91 -0.26 -14.83
C ASP A 24 -12.12 0.80 -13.73
N THR A 25 -12.71 1.94 -14.08
CA THR A 25 -13.04 3.01 -13.12
C THR A 25 -14.07 2.54 -12.09
N TYR A 26 -15.15 1.89 -12.51
CA TYR A 26 -16.16 1.36 -11.59
C TYR A 26 -15.60 0.30 -10.65
N THR A 27 -14.78 -0.61 -11.16
CA THR A 27 -14.13 -1.66 -10.37
C THR A 27 -13.14 -1.07 -9.36
N LYS A 28 -12.43 -0.02 -9.76
CA LYS A 28 -11.54 0.73 -8.86
C LYS A 28 -12.32 1.47 -7.78
N MET A 29 -13.39 2.17 -8.13
CA MET A 29 -14.22 2.86 -7.15
C MET A 29 -14.90 1.90 -6.15
N THR A 30 -15.36 0.74 -6.60
CA THR A 30 -15.94 -0.26 -5.69
C THR A 30 -14.89 -0.88 -4.77
N SER A 31 -13.69 -1.17 -5.26
CA SER A 31 -12.59 -1.66 -4.42
C SER A 31 -12.09 -0.62 -3.42
N ASP A 32 -12.00 0.66 -3.80
CA ASP A 32 -11.64 1.76 -2.90
C ASP A 32 -12.68 1.92 -1.77
N ILE A 33 -13.98 1.86 -2.09
CA ILE A 33 -15.07 1.94 -1.10
C ILE A 33 -15.03 0.75 -0.13
N LEU A 34 -14.77 -0.45 -0.63
CA LEU A 34 -14.66 -1.65 0.21
C LEU A 34 -13.42 -1.58 1.10
N ALA A 35 -12.27 -1.15 0.56
CA ALA A 35 -11.05 -0.95 1.33
C ALA A 35 -11.25 0.06 2.46
N GLU A 36 -11.90 1.19 2.20
CA GLU A 36 -12.21 2.22 3.22
C GLU A 36 -13.10 1.68 4.35
N ARG A 37 -14.09 0.84 4.03
CA ARG A 37 -14.94 0.19 5.04
C ARG A 37 -14.14 -0.78 5.91
N THR A 38 -13.39 -1.69 5.28
CA THR A 38 -12.53 -2.65 6.00
C THR A 38 -11.47 -1.94 6.84
N LEU A 39 -10.91 -0.82 6.36
CA LEU A 39 -9.96 -0.01 7.09
C LEU A 39 -10.59 0.58 8.37
N ASN A 40 -11.80 1.13 8.26
CA ASN A 40 -12.50 1.69 9.42
C ASN A 40 -12.82 0.62 10.46
N ASP A 41 -13.23 -0.58 10.04
CA ASP A 41 -13.45 -1.70 10.94
C ASP A 41 -12.15 -2.09 11.67
N PHE A 42 -11.04 -2.21 10.94
CA PHE A 42 -9.75 -2.59 11.52
C PHE A 42 -9.16 -1.55 12.49
N LEU A 43 -9.34 -0.26 12.20
CA LEU A 43 -8.92 0.82 13.12
C LEU A 43 -9.81 0.89 14.36
N SER A 44 -11.08 0.50 14.25
CA SER A 44 -12.00 0.47 15.39
C SER A 44 -11.66 -0.64 16.39
N GLU A 45 -11.11 -1.76 15.91
CA GLU A 45 -10.66 -2.88 16.75
C GLU A 45 -9.35 -2.57 17.49
N HIS A 46 -8.53 -1.65 16.95
CA HIS A 46 -7.24 -1.24 17.51
C HIS A 46 -7.10 0.30 17.62
N PRO A 47 -7.95 0.95 18.44
CA PRO A 47 -8.02 2.41 18.49
C PRO A 47 -6.69 3.00 18.98
N GLY A 48 -6.06 3.82 18.13
CA GLY A 48 -4.83 4.54 18.44
C GLY A 48 -3.54 3.73 18.34
N GLU A 49 -3.60 2.42 18.03
CA GLU A 49 -2.40 1.61 17.77
C GLU A 49 -1.91 1.75 16.33
N LEU A 50 -2.85 1.89 15.37
CA LEU A 50 -2.56 1.91 13.94
C LEU A 50 -2.92 3.26 13.29
N ILE A 51 -2.18 3.64 12.26
CA ILE A 51 -2.38 4.83 11.45
C ILE A 51 -2.37 4.47 9.96
N ARG A 52 -3.16 5.18 9.17
CA ARG A 52 -3.15 5.10 7.71
C ARG A 52 -1.79 5.52 7.17
N THR A 53 -1.31 4.78 6.17
CA THR A 53 -0.11 5.17 5.42
C THR A 53 -0.50 6.04 4.22
N GLY A 54 0.48 6.43 3.40
CA GLY A 54 0.19 7.07 2.10
C GLY A 54 -0.45 6.12 1.08
N SER A 55 -0.51 4.82 1.36
CA SER A 55 -1.17 3.81 0.53
C SER A 55 -2.52 3.41 1.14
N PRO A 56 -3.60 3.30 0.35
CA PRO A 56 -4.93 2.92 0.86
C PRO A 56 -5.00 1.48 1.33
N LEU A 57 -4.05 0.62 0.92
CA LEU A 57 -4.03 -0.80 1.24
C LEU A 57 -3.22 -1.15 2.49
N PHE A 58 -2.58 -0.16 3.13
CA PHE A 58 -1.67 -0.40 4.24
C PHE A 58 -1.88 0.57 5.40
N VAL A 59 -1.90 -0.01 6.59
CA VAL A 59 -1.83 0.72 7.86
C VAL A 59 -0.60 0.26 8.63
N CYS A 60 -0.08 1.08 9.54
CA CYS A 60 1.06 0.71 10.36
C CYS A 60 0.94 1.21 11.78
N THR A 61 1.78 0.71 12.69
CA THR A 61 1.79 1.16 14.09
C THR A 61 2.12 2.64 14.20
N VAL A 62 1.39 3.37 15.03
CA VAL A 62 1.69 4.77 15.38
C VAL A 62 3.06 4.84 16.04
N LEU A 63 3.94 5.67 15.48
CA LEU A 63 5.25 5.92 16.07
C LEU A 63 5.17 7.03 17.13
N PRO A 64 5.97 6.96 18.21
CA PRO A 64 6.08 8.04 19.17
C PRO A 64 6.49 9.36 18.49
N PRO A 65 5.92 10.51 18.87
CA PRO A 65 6.27 11.81 18.26
C PRO A 65 7.75 12.18 18.43
N HIS A 66 8.34 11.78 19.56
CA HIS A 66 9.76 11.90 19.83
C HIS A 66 10.25 10.59 20.45
N TRP A 67 11.36 10.07 19.94
CA TRP A 67 12.00 8.88 20.49
C TRP A 67 13.51 9.02 20.52
N ARG A 68 14.13 8.37 21.51
CA ARG A 68 15.59 8.33 21.64
C ARG A 68 16.18 7.47 20.52
N SER A 69 17.23 7.95 19.87
CA SER A 69 17.94 7.18 18.85
C SER A 69 18.48 5.86 19.40
N ASN A 70 18.42 4.82 18.56
CA ASN A 70 18.82 3.43 18.83
C ASN A 70 18.17 2.81 20.10
N LYS A 71 17.08 3.40 20.60
CA LYS A 71 16.26 2.82 21.67
C LYS A 71 15.12 2.01 21.07
N THR A 72 14.88 0.83 21.62
CA THR A 72 13.70 0.00 21.33
C THR A 72 12.42 0.83 21.42
N LEU A 73 11.53 0.69 20.45
CA LEU A 73 10.22 1.34 20.47
C LEU A 73 9.37 0.83 21.65
N PRO A 74 8.46 1.65 22.20
CA PRO A 74 7.62 1.23 23.32
C PRO A 74 6.63 0.12 22.92
N VAL A 75 6.28 0.05 21.64
CA VAL A 75 5.44 -0.96 21.02
C VAL A 75 6.13 -1.48 19.77
N ALA A 76 5.99 -2.77 19.49
CA ALA A 76 6.53 -3.36 18.26
C ALA A 76 5.86 -2.73 17.03
N PHE A 77 6.67 -2.28 16.08
CA PHE A 77 6.17 -1.72 14.83
C PHE A 77 5.60 -2.84 13.94
N LYS A 78 4.42 -2.63 13.39
CA LYS A 78 3.74 -3.54 12.48
C LYS A 78 3.32 -2.79 11.23
N VAL A 79 3.33 -3.48 10.10
CA VAL A 79 2.64 -3.08 8.87
C VAL A 79 1.55 -4.10 8.60
N VAL A 80 0.33 -3.64 8.38
CA VAL A 80 -0.84 -4.49 8.11
C VAL A 80 -1.34 -4.19 6.69
N ALA A 81 -1.53 -5.24 5.91
CA ALA A 81 -2.13 -5.20 4.59
C ALA A 81 -3.64 -5.42 4.69
N LEU A 82 -4.42 -4.57 4.02
CA LEU A 82 -5.88 -4.68 3.98
C LEU A 82 -6.38 -5.52 2.81
N GLY A 83 -5.56 -5.67 1.77
CA GLY A 83 -5.79 -6.58 0.65
C GLY A 83 -4.79 -7.73 0.67
N ASP A 84 -5.10 -8.85 0.02
CA ASP A 84 -4.32 -10.09 0.11
C ASP A 84 -2.86 -9.93 -0.34
N ILE A 85 -1.92 -10.20 0.58
CA ILE A 85 -0.48 -10.24 0.31
C ILE A 85 0.02 -11.62 0.71
N GLY A 86 0.75 -12.28 -0.19
CA GLY A 86 1.28 -13.61 0.08
C GLY A 86 2.18 -13.66 1.31
N ASP A 87 1.99 -14.65 2.16
CA ASP A 87 2.90 -14.96 3.27
C ASP A 87 4.33 -15.16 2.73
N GLY A 88 5.31 -14.69 3.49
CA GLY A 88 6.71 -14.70 3.07
C GLY A 88 7.15 -13.43 2.33
N THR A 89 6.22 -12.56 1.92
CA THR A 89 6.56 -11.27 1.31
C THR A 89 7.40 -10.43 2.26
N VAL A 90 8.55 -9.95 1.80
CA VAL A 90 9.48 -9.15 2.60
C VAL A 90 9.02 -7.70 2.62
N VAL A 91 8.86 -7.13 3.81
CA VAL A 91 8.50 -5.73 4.01
C VAL A 91 9.70 -4.98 4.56
N THR A 92 10.07 -3.87 3.93
CA THR A 92 11.16 -3.01 4.40
C THR A 92 10.68 -1.60 4.68
N VAL A 93 11.11 -1.07 5.83
CA VAL A 93 10.87 0.32 6.24
C VAL A 93 12.07 1.18 5.87
N LYS A 94 11.80 2.33 5.26
CA LYS A 94 12.78 3.41 5.10
C LYS A 94 12.32 4.63 5.86
N ALA A 95 13.28 5.41 6.33
CA ALA A 95 13.06 6.65 7.06
C ALA A 95 13.83 7.77 6.39
N GLY A 96 13.21 8.93 6.20
CA GLY A 96 13.90 10.07 5.62
C GLY A 96 13.17 11.40 5.82
N ASN A 97 13.92 12.48 5.69
CA ASN A 97 13.42 13.86 5.58
C ASN A 97 14.42 14.70 4.75
N ASP A 98 14.17 16.01 4.65
CA ASP A 98 14.99 16.91 3.82
C ASP A 98 16.44 17.05 4.30
N GLU A 99 16.69 16.87 5.60
CA GLU A 99 18.04 16.95 6.19
C GLU A 99 18.78 15.60 6.09
N ASN A 100 18.05 14.50 6.23
CA ASN A 100 18.57 13.16 6.21
C ASN A 100 17.69 12.29 5.30
N TYR A 101 18.06 12.26 4.02
CA TYR A 101 17.30 11.59 2.98
C TYR A 101 17.04 10.09 3.26
N CYS A 102 18.02 9.42 3.88
CA CYS A 102 17.91 8.02 4.25
C CYS A 102 18.54 7.79 5.62
N ALA A 103 17.71 7.87 6.66
CA ALA A 103 18.13 7.64 8.01
C ALA A 103 18.50 6.17 8.24
N GLU A 104 19.58 5.95 8.99
CA GLU A 104 19.98 4.60 9.40
C GLU A 104 18.93 4.00 10.34
N LEU A 105 18.54 2.75 10.04
CA LEU A 105 17.62 1.94 10.82
C LEU A 105 18.26 0.60 11.18
N ARG A 106 17.80 0.00 12.27
CA ARG A 106 18.12 -1.40 12.62
C ARG A 106 16.86 -2.24 12.59
N ASN A 107 16.99 -3.48 12.14
CA ASN A 107 15.88 -4.42 12.02
C ASN A 107 14.72 -3.85 11.19
N SER A 108 15.05 -3.15 10.10
CA SER A 108 14.11 -2.46 9.20
C SER A 108 13.44 -3.38 8.19
N THR A 109 13.55 -4.69 8.36
CA THR A 109 12.95 -5.71 7.50
C THR A 109 12.15 -6.69 8.33
N ALA A 110 10.98 -7.05 7.84
CA ALA A 110 10.08 -8.05 8.42
C ALA A 110 9.48 -8.91 7.30
N VAL A 111 8.83 -10.00 7.69
CA VAL A 111 8.14 -10.90 6.77
C VAL A 111 6.65 -10.78 7.01
N MET A 112 5.89 -10.61 5.92
CA MET A 112 4.44 -10.64 5.94
C MET A 112 3.95 -12.03 6.30
N LYS A 113 3.07 -12.11 7.28
CA LYS A 113 2.37 -13.34 7.65
C LYS A 113 0.96 -13.02 8.11
N ASN A 114 -0.04 -13.67 7.52
CA ASN A 114 -1.45 -13.41 7.80
C ASN A 114 -1.74 -11.90 7.73
N GLN A 115 -1.30 -11.25 6.65
CA GLN A 115 -1.51 -9.82 6.42
C GLN A 115 -0.78 -8.87 7.40
N VAL A 116 0.06 -9.39 8.30
CA VAL A 116 0.82 -8.59 9.26
C VAL A 116 2.32 -8.85 9.13
N ALA A 117 3.09 -7.80 8.88
CA ALA A 117 4.54 -7.82 8.99
C ALA A 117 4.94 -7.17 10.33
N LYS A 118 5.38 -7.98 11.29
CA LYS A 118 5.83 -7.52 12.61
C LYS A 118 7.34 -7.37 12.64
N PHE A 119 7.82 -6.16 12.91
CA PHE A 119 9.24 -5.86 12.98
C PHE A 119 9.78 -6.22 14.36
N ASN A 120 10.84 -7.04 14.36
CA ASN A 120 11.49 -7.46 15.59
C ASN A 120 12.47 -6.39 16.05
N ASP A 121 12.03 -5.55 16.99
CA ASP A 121 12.85 -4.49 17.59
C ASP A 121 13.38 -3.49 16.53
N LEU A 122 12.49 -2.95 15.71
CA LEU A 122 12.81 -1.83 14.81
C LEU A 122 13.37 -0.66 15.61
N ARG A 123 14.48 -0.08 15.15
CA ARG A 123 15.08 1.11 15.78
C ARG A 123 15.48 2.17 14.76
N PHE A 124 15.27 3.42 15.15
CA PHE A 124 15.74 4.60 14.43
C PHE A 124 17.11 4.99 14.96
N VAL A 125 18.17 4.84 14.17
CA VAL A 125 19.54 5.21 14.56
C VAL A 125 19.85 6.64 14.13
N GLY A 126 19.49 6.97 12.88
CA GLY A 126 19.59 8.33 12.34
C GLY A 126 18.70 9.32 13.10
N ARG A 127 19.17 10.56 13.23
CA ARG A 127 18.40 11.67 13.83
C ARG A 127 17.68 12.43 12.72
N SER A 128 16.44 12.86 12.97
CA SER A 128 15.65 13.66 12.02
C SER A 128 15.80 15.18 12.20
N GLY A 129 16.62 15.63 13.16
CA GLY A 129 16.69 17.05 13.53
C GLY A 129 15.45 17.50 14.33
N ARG A 130 14.87 18.65 13.98
CA ARG A 130 13.62 19.20 14.57
C ARG A 130 12.34 18.81 13.81
N GLY A 131 12.43 17.89 12.83
CA GLY A 131 11.31 17.49 11.97
C GLY A 131 10.81 16.06 12.19
N TYR A 132 9.72 15.71 11.49
CA TYR A 132 9.14 14.36 11.47
C TYR A 132 9.94 13.41 10.58
N VAL A 133 9.84 12.10 10.84
CA VAL A 133 10.41 11.04 9.99
C VAL A 133 9.30 10.50 9.10
N ASN A 134 9.47 10.57 7.77
CA ASN A 134 8.58 9.86 6.86
C ASN A 134 8.99 8.40 6.80
N VAL A 135 8.09 7.51 7.22
CA VAL A 135 8.25 6.07 7.03
C VAL A 135 7.72 5.70 5.65
N GLY A 136 8.63 5.52 4.70
CA GLY A 136 8.32 4.98 3.38
C GLY A 136 8.20 3.46 3.47
N ASN A 137 7.00 2.93 3.19
CA ASN A 137 6.81 1.50 2.99
C ASN A 137 7.06 1.21 1.50
N HIS A 138 8.18 0.57 1.18
CA HIS A 138 8.30 -0.11 -0.11
C HIS A 138 7.84 -1.55 0.11
N ILE A 139 6.81 -1.92 -0.62
CA ILE A 139 6.11 -3.19 -0.64
C ILE A 139 6.12 -3.63 -2.10
#